data_AF-A0A914IN72-F1
#
_entry.id   AF-A0A914IN72-F1
#
_cell.length_a   1.000
_cell.length_b   1.000
_cell.length_c   1.000
_cell.angle_alpha   90.00
_cell.angle_beta   90.00
_cell.angle_gamma   90.00
#
_symmetry.space_group_name_H-M   'P 1'
#
loop_
_entity.id
_entity.type
_entity.pdbx_description
1 polymer ?
#
loop_
_entity_poly.entity_id
_entity_poly.type
_entity_poly.pdbx_seq_one_letter_code
_entity_poly.pdbx_strand_id
1 'polypeptide(L)'
;MNAKFNFTNPRWILFGGSYAGSLVAWARELYPDVVYGAVSSSGPVQAVVDMAGYLEVVYHTLKDYDPECASSVRRGILKVNELIKNESGRSTLRQMFKLCGNFETDFISTFYGSIIGNYMHVVQYSQNNVRNYAKKVNVPHVCGLQTETSDGLIGMIKINDLILDEYEQDCVDVNYTSLITWFKNVEIGKKSSDSKFFILYISNISNRE
;
A
#
# COMPACT_ATOMS: atom_id res chain seq x y z
N MET A 1 11.21 -29.17 -13.65
CA MET A 1 12.28 -29.09 -12.61
C MET A 1 12.90 -30.45 -12.34
N ASN A 2 12.16 -31.42 -11.78
CA ASN A 2 12.70 -32.75 -11.41
C ASN A 2 13.44 -33.45 -12.56
N ALA A 3 12.81 -33.59 -13.74
CA ALA A 3 13.41 -34.23 -14.90
C ALA A 3 14.62 -33.45 -15.45
N LYS A 4 14.60 -32.11 -15.37
CA LYS A 4 15.69 -31.24 -15.85
C LYS A 4 16.96 -31.39 -15.00
N PHE A 5 16.81 -31.61 -13.70
CA PHE A 5 17.92 -31.73 -12.74
C PHE A 5 18.13 -33.15 -12.21
N ASN A 6 17.43 -34.14 -12.79
CA ASN A 6 17.48 -35.56 -12.42
C ASN A 6 17.29 -35.83 -10.91
N PHE A 7 16.35 -35.14 -10.27
CA PHE A 7 16.03 -35.37 -8.86
C PHE A 7 15.15 -36.61 -8.67
N THR A 8 15.58 -37.54 -7.80
CA THR A 8 14.79 -38.71 -7.39
C THR A 8 13.98 -38.39 -6.13
N ASN A 9 12.65 -38.46 -6.23
CA ASN A 9 11.72 -38.19 -5.12
C ASN A 9 12.01 -36.89 -4.31
N PRO A 10 12.19 -35.73 -4.96
CA PRO A 10 12.48 -34.48 -4.25
C PRO A 10 11.28 -34.00 -3.44
N ARG A 11 11.55 -33.33 -2.31
CA ARG A 11 10.54 -32.59 -1.54
C ARG A 11 10.59 -31.11 -1.89
N TRP A 12 9.48 -30.58 -2.39
CA TRP A 12 9.36 -29.16 -2.73
C TRP A 12 8.77 -28.37 -1.57
N ILE A 13 9.50 -27.34 -1.12
CA ILE A 13 8.99 -26.35 -0.17
C ILE A 13 8.84 -25.03 -0.93
N LEU A 14 7.64 -24.47 -0.90
CA LEU A 14 7.33 -23.20 -1.54
C LEU A 14 7.46 -22.04 -0.55
N PHE A 15 7.93 -20.89 -1.02
CA PHE A 15 8.08 -19.67 -0.23
C PHE A 15 7.38 -18.53 -0.95
N GLY A 16 6.62 -17.74 -0.20
CA GLY A 16 5.88 -16.62 -0.76
C GLY A 16 5.61 -15.54 0.29
N GLY A 17 5.66 -14.28 -0.16
CA GLY A 17 5.30 -13.11 0.62
C GLY A 17 4.03 -12.47 0.08
N SER A 18 3.15 -11.99 0.97
CA SER A 18 1.90 -11.31 0.60
C SER A 18 1.05 -12.12 -0.39
N TYR A 19 0.68 -11.60 -1.56
CA TYR A 19 -0.09 -12.35 -2.55
C TYR A 19 0.57 -13.69 -2.93
N ALA A 20 1.90 -13.71 -3.12
CA ALA A 20 2.62 -14.96 -3.34
C ALA A 20 2.57 -15.88 -2.11
N GLY A 21 2.47 -15.33 -0.90
CA GLY A 21 2.19 -16.07 0.33
C GLY A 21 0.85 -16.80 0.27
N SER A 22 -0.22 -16.10 -0.13
CA SER A 22 -1.53 -16.73 -0.34
C SER A 22 -1.45 -17.85 -1.38
N LEU A 23 -0.76 -17.60 -2.50
CA LEU A 23 -0.57 -18.61 -3.55
C LEU A 23 0.15 -19.87 -3.07
N VAL A 24 1.25 -19.73 -2.32
CA VAL A 24 1.99 -20.91 -1.85
C VAL A 24 1.21 -21.68 -0.78
N ALA A 25 0.41 -21.00 0.04
CA ALA A 25 -0.49 -21.65 0.99
C ALA A 25 -1.58 -22.45 0.26
N TRP A 26 -2.28 -21.82 -0.70
CA TRP A 26 -3.30 -22.52 -1.49
C TRP A 26 -2.70 -23.63 -2.36
N ALA A 27 -1.50 -23.47 -2.90
CA ALA A 27 -0.82 -24.51 -3.66
C ALA A 27 -0.49 -25.74 -2.77
N ARG A 28 -0.09 -25.53 -1.51
CA ARG A 28 0.14 -26.62 -0.56
C ARG A 28 -1.14 -27.40 -0.25
N GLU A 29 -2.24 -26.68 -0.11
CA GLU A 29 -3.58 -27.25 0.17
C GLU A 29 -4.11 -28.05 -1.04
N LEU A 30 -4.04 -27.46 -2.24
CA LEU A 30 -4.62 -28.06 -3.45
C LEU A 30 -3.77 -29.18 -4.07
N TYR A 31 -2.44 -29.16 -3.87
CA TYR A 31 -1.51 -30.10 -4.49
C TYR A 31 -0.58 -30.77 -3.47
N PRO A 32 -1.12 -31.51 -2.49
CA PRO A 32 -0.35 -32.01 -1.38
C PRO A 32 0.68 -33.09 -1.75
N ASP A 33 0.46 -33.79 -2.87
CA ASP A 33 1.37 -34.81 -3.39
C ASP A 33 2.60 -34.21 -4.10
N VAL A 34 2.50 -32.94 -4.52
CA VAL A 34 3.56 -32.23 -5.25
C VAL A 34 4.30 -31.24 -4.34
N VAL A 35 3.56 -30.54 -3.48
CA VAL A 35 4.09 -29.53 -2.57
C VAL A 35 4.20 -30.12 -1.17
N TYR A 36 5.42 -30.38 -0.73
CA TYR A 36 5.67 -30.97 0.59
C TYR A 36 5.36 -29.99 1.73
N GLY A 37 5.69 -28.71 1.54
CA GLY A 37 5.44 -27.65 2.52
C GLY A 37 5.38 -26.27 1.88
N ALA A 38 4.84 -25.30 2.62
CA ALA A 38 4.83 -23.90 2.21
C ALA A 38 5.13 -22.98 3.39
N VAL A 39 5.88 -21.91 3.12
CA VAL A 39 6.12 -20.79 4.02
C VAL A 39 5.39 -19.58 3.43
N SER A 40 4.20 -19.32 3.97
CA SER A 40 3.38 -18.15 3.62
C SER A 40 3.67 -17.01 4.58
N SER A 41 4.48 -16.06 4.15
CA SER A 41 4.79 -14.86 4.94
C SER A 41 3.80 -13.76 4.61
N SER A 42 3.04 -13.29 5.61
CA SER A 42 2.05 -12.21 5.47
C SER A 42 1.04 -12.43 4.33
N GLY A 43 0.73 -13.68 3.99
CA GLY A 43 -0.21 -14.02 2.92
C GLY A 43 -1.66 -14.00 3.41
N PRO A 44 -2.53 -13.09 2.92
CA PRO A 44 -3.94 -13.12 3.24
C PRO A 44 -4.61 -14.31 2.55
N VAL A 45 -4.77 -15.42 3.28
CA VAL A 45 -5.38 -16.66 2.75
C VAL A 45 -6.90 -16.61 2.68
N GLN A 46 -7.52 -15.68 3.42
CA GLN A 46 -8.95 -15.40 3.38
C GLN A 46 -9.19 -14.12 2.58
N ALA A 47 -9.93 -14.23 1.48
CA ALA A 47 -10.36 -13.07 0.71
C ALA A 47 -11.51 -12.35 1.44
N VAL A 48 -11.36 -11.04 1.62
CA VAL A 48 -12.38 -10.17 2.21
C VAL A 48 -12.56 -9.00 1.25
N VAL A 49 -13.80 -8.73 0.84
CA VAL A 49 -14.13 -7.68 -0.14
C VAL A 49 -13.72 -6.30 0.40
N ASP A 50 -14.08 -6.02 1.65
CA ASP A 50 -13.72 -4.79 2.36
C ASP A 50 -12.82 -5.09 3.55
N MET A 51 -11.52 -5.08 3.32
CA MET A 51 -10.50 -5.41 4.33
C MET A 51 -10.23 -4.23 5.30
N ALA A 52 -11.29 -3.73 5.96
CA ALA A 52 -11.19 -2.60 6.89
C ALA A 52 -10.18 -2.83 8.03
N GLY A 53 -10.02 -4.09 8.45
CA GLY A 53 -9.05 -4.49 9.48
C GLY A 53 -7.60 -4.08 9.18
N TYR A 54 -7.23 -3.86 7.91
CA TYR A 54 -5.91 -3.32 7.59
C TYR A 54 -5.73 -1.89 8.14
N LEU A 55 -6.72 -1.03 7.92
CA LEU A 55 -6.67 0.35 8.43
C LEU A 55 -6.85 0.41 9.95
N GLU A 56 -7.54 -0.54 10.55
CA GLU A 56 -7.59 -0.69 12.01
C GLU A 56 -6.19 -0.96 12.58
N VAL A 57 -5.42 -1.88 11.97
CA VAL A 57 -4.03 -2.13 12.38
C VAL A 57 -3.16 -0.88 12.21
N VAL A 58 -3.32 -0.12 11.13
CA VAL A 58 -2.59 1.15 10.93
C VAL A 58 -2.95 2.14 12.04
N TYR A 59 -4.24 2.35 12.31
CA TYR A 59 -4.68 3.24 13.38
C TYR A 59 -4.14 2.83 14.75
N HIS A 60 -4.26 1.55 15.10
CA HIS A 60 -3.78 1.01 16.37
C HIS A 60 -2.26 1.11 16.49
N THR A 61 -1.50 0.83 15.43
CA THR A 61 -0.03 0.97 15.43
C THR A 61 0.38 2.40 15.75
N LEU A 62 -0.25 3.40 15.11
CA LEU A 62 0.05 4.81 15.37
C LEU A 62 -0.37 5.19 16.80
N LYS A 63 -1.56 4.76 17.23
CA LYS A 63 -2.10 5.08 18.56
C LYS A 63 -1.29 4.48 19.70
N ASP A 64 -0.87 3.23 19.56
CA ASP A 64 -0.15 2.50 20.61
C ASP A 64 1.29 3.02 20.72
N TYR A 65 1.87 3.51 19.62
CA TYR A 65 3.14 4.24 19.65
C TYR A 65 3.00 5.64 20.27
N ASP A 66 2.05 6.43 19.77
CA ASP A 66 1.75 7.78 20.25
C ASP A 66 0.25 8.11 20.04
N PRO A 67 -0.56 8.17 21.11
CA PRO A 67 -1.98 8.51 20.99
C PRO A 67 -2.25 9.88 20.36
N GLU A 68 -1.31 10.84 20.51
CA GLU A 68 -1.44 12.16 19.92
C GLU A 68 -1.15 12.12 18.41
N CYS A 69 -0.23 11.26 17.95
CA CYS A 69 -0.02 11.00 16.53
C CYS A 69 -1.32 10.55 15.85
N ALA A 70 -1.99 9.52 16.38
CA ALA A 70 -3.26 9.06 15.84
C ALA A 70 -4.37 10.13 15.89
N SER A 71 -4.43 10.91 16.98
CA SER A 71 -5.38 12.03 17.08
C SER A 71 -5.08 13.15 16.09
N SER A 72 -3.81 13.46 15.86
CA SER A 72 -3.36 14.45 14.87
C SER A 72 -3.74 14.02 13.45
N VAL A 73 -3.50 12.76 13.08
CA VAL A 73 -3.95 12.21 11.78
C VAL A 73 -5.46 12.38 11.62
N ARG A 74 -6.25 12.04 12.65
CA ARG A 74 -7.71 12.22 12.64
C ARG A 74 -8.11 13.68 12.41
N ARG A 75 -7.47 14.63 13.09
CA ARG A 75 -7.74 16.07 12.90
C ARG A 75 -7.38 16.51 11.48
N GLY A 76 -6.27 16.01 10.92
CA GLY A 76 -5.88 16.26 9.54
C GLY A 76 -6.94 15.78 8.55
N ILE A 77 -7.39 14.54 8.67
CA ILE A 77 -8.45 13.96 7.83
C ILE A 77 -9.74 14.77 7.93
N LEU A 78 -10.15 15.19 9.13
CA LEU A 78 -11.35 16.04 9.28
C LEU A 78 -11.21 17.38 8.56
N LYS A 79 -10.03 18.01 8.58
CA LYS A 79 -9.77 19.24 7.81
C LYS A 79 -9.82 18.99 6.30
N VAL A 80 -9.25 17.88 5.83
CA VAL A 80 -9.37 17.46 4.42
C VAL A 80 -10.84 17.30 4.03
N ASN A 81 -11.64 16.62 4.86
CA ASN A 81 -13.08 16.42 4.62
C ASN A 81 -13.85 17.74 4.48
N GLU A 82 -13.46 18.81 5.18
CA GLU A 82 -14.09 20.12 5.03
C GLU A 82 -13.66 20.83 3.75
N LEU A 83 -12.36 20.83 3.45
CA LEU A 83 -11.81 21.49 2.26
C LEU A 83 -12.30 20.85 0.96
N ILE A 84 -12.44 19.52 0.92
CA ILE A 84 -12.77 18.79 -0.30
C ILE A 84 -14.18 19.09 -0.84
N LYS A 85 -15.08 19.63 -0.01
CA LYS A 85 -16.50 19.86 -0.33
C LYS A 85 -16.69 20.89 -1.44
N ASN A 86 -15.81 21.88 -1.57
CA ASN A 86 -15.93 22.96 -2.55
C ASN A 86 -14.68 23.08 -3.44
N GLU A 87 -14.82 23.77 -4.56
CA GLU A 87 -13.76 23.90 -5.57
C GLU A 87 -12.52 24.64 -5.05
N SER A 88 -12.72 25.70 -4.27
CA SER A 88 -11.61 26.46 -3.68
C SER A 88 -10.79 25.58 -2.74
N GLY A 89 -11.43 24.82 -1.85
CA GLY A 89 -10.74 23.92 -0.95
C GLY A 89 -10.08 22.73 -1.66
N ARG A 90 -10.67 22.20 -2.75
CA ARG A 90 -9.99 21.23 -3.62
C ARG A 90 -8.75 21.83 -4.30
N SER A 91 -8.80 23.07 -4.75
CA SER A 91 -7.64 23.79 -5.30
C SER A 91 -6.54 23.98 -4.24
N THR A 92 -6.93 24.29 -3.00
CA THR A 92 -6.01 24.36 -1.85
C THR A 92 -5.35 22.99 -1.58
N LEU A 93 -6.14 21.91 -1.49
CA LEU A 93 -5.62 20.56 -1.30
C LEU A 93 -4.68 20.12 -2.43
N ARG A 94 -5.02 20.48 -3.68
CA ARG A 94 -4.18 20.20 -4.84
C ARG A 94 -2.77 20.77 -4.68
N GLN A 95 -2.66 22.03 -4.26
CA GLN A 95 -1.37 22.70 -4.05
C GLN A 95 -0.64 22.11 -2.84
N MET A 96 -1.34 21.91 -1.73
CA MET A 96 -0.77 21.42 -0.48
C MET A 96 -0.19 20.01 -0.60
N PHE A 97 -0.86 19.11 -1.32
CA PHE A 97 -0.41 17.73 -1.53
C PHE A 97 0.40 17.52 -2.83
N LYS A 98 0.75 18.61 -3.54
CA LYS A 98 1.50 18.58 -4.81
C LYS A 98 0.88 17.60 -5.82
N LEU A 99 -0.41 17.73 -6.12
CA LEU A 99 -1.08 16.85 -7.08
C LEU A 99 -0.64 17.19 -8.52
N CYS A 100 -0.40 16.17 -9.35
CA CYS A 100 0.11 16.34 -10.71
C CYS A 100 -0.85 17.10 -11.64
N GLY A 101 -2.15 17.02 -11.38
CA GLY A 101 -3.21 17.58 -12.24
C GLY A 101 -4.27 18.34 -11.45
N ASN A 102 -5.36 18.70 -12.14
CA ASN A 102 -6.52 19.30 -11.48
C ASN A 102 -7.17 18.29 -10.53
N PHE A 103 -7.67 18.78 -9.39
CA PHE A 103 -8.36 17.94 -8.43
C PHE A 103 -9.87 17.97 -8.66
N GLU A 104 -10.35 16.99 -9.41
CA GLU A 104 -11.76 16.79 -9.74
C GLU A 104 -12.46 15.87 -8.74
N THR A 105 -13.79 15.96 -8.67
CA THR A 105 -14.61 15.15 -7.75
C THR A 105 -14.44 13.65 -7.96
N ASP A 106 -14.20 13.23 -9.21
CA ASP A 106 -14.03 11.83 -9.58
C ASP A 106 -12.70 11.25 -9.03
N PHE A 107 -11.77 12.11 -8.59
CA PHE A 107 -10.47 11.72 -8.05
C PHE A 107 -10.44 11.71 -6.52
N ILE A 108 -11.57 11.95 -5.85
CA ILE A 108 -11.62 12.00 -4.38
C ILE A 108 -11.18 10.67 -3.75
N SER A 109 -11.66 9.54 -4.30
CA SER A 109 -11.33 8.22 -3.76
C SER A 109 -9.84 7.89 -3.91
N THR A 110 -9.26 8.20 -5.06
CA THR A 110 -7.83 7.98 -5.35
C THR A 110 -6.96 8.91 -4.50
N PHE A 111 -7.39 10.15 -4.28
CA PHE A 111 -6.72 11.07 -3.36
C PHE A 111 -6.68 10.54 -1.91
N TYR A 112 -7.80 10.05 -1.37
CA TYR A 112 -7.78 9.39 -0.05
C TYR A 112 -6.87 8.17 -0.04
N GLY A 113 -6.91 7.36 -1.10
CA GLY A 113 -6.01 6.23 -1.28
C GLY A 113 -4.53 6.63 -1.19
N SER A 114 -4.14 7.74 -1.82
CA SER A 114 -2.76 8.23 -1.76
C SER A 114 -2.37 8.74 -0.37
N ILE A 115 -3.16 9.62 0.24
CA ILE A 115 -2.77 10.24 1.52
C ILE A 115 -2.82 9.26 2.69
N ILE A 116 -3.77 8.31 2.69
CA ILE A 116 -3.85 7.24 3.69
C ILE A 116 -2.79 6.17 3.38
N GLY A 117 -2.54 5.90 2.09
CA GLY A 117 -1.51 5.00 1.61
C GLY A 117 -0.11 5.29 2.16
N ASN A 118 0.21 6.56 2.39
CA ASN A 118 1.47 6.96 3.03
C ASN A 118 1.62 6.35 4.44
N TYR A 119 0.57 6.36 5.26
CA TYR A 119 0.60 5.76 6.60
C TYR A 119 0.61 4.23 6.55
N MET A 120 -0.16 3.65 5.63
CA MET A 120 -0.17 2.21 5.37
C MET A 120 1.25 1.73 5.05
N HIS A 121 1.93 2.44 4.14
CA HIS A 121 3.29 2.14 3.72
C HIS A 121 4.30 2.24 4.87
N VAL A 122 4.23 3.32 5.66
CA VAL A 122 5.11 3.51 6.83
C VAL A 122 4.93 2.40 7.85
N VAL A 123 3.69 2.03 8.19
CA VAL A 123 3.41 0.96 9.16
C VAL A 123 3.91 -0.38 8.63
N GLN A 124 3.67 -0.69 7.36
CA GLN A 124 4.05 -1.95 6.73
C GLN A 124 5.58 -2.21 6.76
N TYR A 125 6.38 -1.16 6.63
CA TYR A 125 7.84 -1.28 6.51
C TYR A 125 8.61 -0.66 7.69
N SER A 126 7.91 -0.27 8.75
CA SER A 126 8.49 0.38 9.93
C SER A 126 9.60 -0.48 10.54
N GLN A 127 10.73 0.17 10.88
CA GLN A 127 11.90 -0.46 11.51
C GLN A 127 12.57 -1.57 10.69
N ASN A 128 12.25 -1.70 9.40
CA ASN A 128 13.07 -2.52 8.51
C ASN A 128 14.49 -1.95 8.47
N ASN A 129 15.49 -2.79 8.72
CA ASN A 129 16.89 -2.37 8.79
C ASN A 129 17.51 -2.18 7.38
N VAL A 130 16.80 -1.45 6.51
CA VAL A 130 17.17 -1.21 5.12
C VAL A 130 16.86 0.24 4.76
N ARG A 131 17.85 0.95 4.21
CA ARG A 131 17.71 2.30 3.62
C ARG A 131 16.98 3.28 4.55
N ASN A 132 16.02 4.02 4.00
CA ASN A 132 15.27 5.04 4.72
C ASN A 132 14.22 4.46 5.67
N TYR A 133 13.79 3.21 5.52
CA TYR A 133 12.91 2.55 6.48
C TYR A 133 13.55 2.44 7.88
N ALA A 134 14.87 2.30 7.94
CA ALA A 134 15.61 2.28 9.19
C ALA A 134 15.72 3.66 9.86
N LYS A 135 15.48 4.76 9.12
CA LYS A 135 15.83 6.12 9.56
C LYS A 135 14.68 7.11 9.52
N LYS A 136 14.02 7.24 8.37
CA LYS A 136 13.03 8.29 8.07
C LYS A 136 11.63 7.75 7.78
N VAL A 137 11.49 6.62 7.07
CA VAL A 137 10.18 6.06 6.70
C VAL A 137 9.78 4.99 7.71
N ASN A 138 9.53 5.41 8.96
CA ASN A 138 9.10 4.53 10.05
C ASN A 138 8.16 5.27 11.01
N VAL A 139 7.44 4.48 11.81
CA VAL A 139 6.43 4.99 12.75
C VAL A 139 7.00 6.06 13.70
N PRO A 140 8.16 5.86 14.35
CA PRO A 140 8.75 6.90 15.20
C PRO A 140 8.95 8.25 14.52
N HIS A 141 9.59 8.27 13.35
CA HIS A 141 9.88 9.52 12.64
C HIS A 141 8.60 10.19 12.12
N VAL A 142 7.70 9.40 11.53
CA VAL A 142 6.45 9.90 10.96
C VAL A 142 5.53 10.45 12.04
N CYS A 143 5.44 9.81 13.20
CA CYS A 143 4.67 10.38 14.30
C CYS A 143 5.29 11.67 14.84
N GLY A 144 6.62 11.77 14.90
CA GLY A 144 7.29 13.04 15.23
C GLY A 144 6.96 14.17 14.25
N LEU A 145 6.95 13.90 12.94
CA LEU A 145 6.54 14.87 11.92
C LEU A 145 5.06 15.25 12.03
N GLN A 146 4.20 14.26 12.28
CA GLN A 146 2.75 14.44 12.37
C GLN A 146 2.34 15.29 13.59
N THR A 147 3.11 15.25 14.66
CA THR A 147 2.82 15.97 15.92
C THR A 147 3.70 17.21 16.13
N GLU A 148 4.58 17.53 15.19
CA GLU A 148 5.43 18.73 15.25
C GLU A 148 4.62 20.04 15.34
N THR A 149 3.40 20.03 14.78
CA THR A 149 2.45 21.13 14.92
C THR A 149 1.11 20.61 15.42
N SER A 150 0.31 21.47 16.04
CA SER A 150 -1.07 21.13 16.41
C SER A 150 -2.00 20.96 15.19
N ASP A 151 -1.56 21.41 14.01
CA ASP A 151 -2.29 21.26 12.76
C ASP A 151 -2.02 19.90 12.10
N GLY A 152 -2.95 18.97 12.29
CA GLY A 152 -2.86 17.63 11.71
C GLY A 152 -2.79 17.60 10.18
N LEU A 153 -3.33 18.60 9.49
CA LEU A 153 -3.25 18.69 8.02
C LEU A 153 -1.80 18.98 7.58
N ILE A 154 -1.11 19.87 8.30
CA ILE A 154 0.29 20.20 8.02
C ILE A 154 1.19 18.98 8.23
N GLY A 155 0.92 18.18 9.28
CA GLY A 155 1.60 16.90 9.48
C GLY A 155 1.43 15.95 8.29
N MET A 156 0.20 15.81 7.78
CA MET A 156 -0.08 14.95 6.62
C MET A 156 0.67 15.41 5.36
N ILE A 157 0.81 16.72 5.15
CA ILE A 157 1.58 17.28 4.02
C ILE A 157 3.06 16.95 4.15
N LYS A 158 3.65 17.12 5.34
CA LYS A 158 5.06 16.77 5.58
C LYS A 158 5.34 15.30 5.28
N ILE A 159 4.40 14.42 5.64
CA ILE A 159 4.52 12.99 5.35
C ILE A 159 4.36 12.72 3.85
N ASN A 160 3.45 13.42 3.18
CA ASN A 160 3.33 13.34 1.72
C ASN A 160 4.64 13.72 1.03
N ASP A 161 5.27 14.82 1.46
CA ASP A 161 6.56 15.27 0.94
C ASP A 161 7.67 14.25 1.21
N LEU A 162 7.71 13.67 2.42
CA LEU A 162 8.66 12.61 2.77
C LEU A 162 8.52 11.39 1.83
N ILE A 163 7.29 10.99 1.49
CA ILE A 163 7.05 9.84 0.62
C ILE A 163 7.37 10.17 -0.84
N LEU A 164 7.04 11.36 -1.33
CA LEU A 164 7.45 11.83 -2.65
C LEU A 164 8.97 11.80 -2.80
N ASP A 165 9.70 12.28 -1.78
CA ASP A 165 11.17 12.24 -1.75
C ASP A 165 11.72 10.80 -1.75
N GLU A 166 11.10 9.87 -1.00
CA GLU A 166 11.52 8.45 -0.96
C GLU A 166 11.40 7.78 -2.33
N TYR A 167 10.37 8.13 -3.11
CA TYR A 167 10.10 7.55 -4.41
C TYR A 167 10.63 8.35 -5.59
N GLU A 168 11.34 9.45 -5.34
CA GLU A 168 11.85 10.37 -6.37
C GLU A 168 10.72 10.86 -7.30
N GLN A 169 9.59 11.27 -6.70
CA GLN A 169 8.40 11.75 -7.40
C GLN A 169 8.19 13.25 -7.16
N ASP A 170 7.88 13.98 -8.23
CA ASP A 170 7.63 15.43 -8.13
C ASP A 170 6.21 15.77 -7.66
N CYS A 171 5.26 14.84 -7.84
CA CYS A 171 3.85 15.06 -7.59
C CYS A 171 3.08 13.75 -7.36
N VAL A 172 1.90 13.85 -6.74
CA VAL A 172 0.98 12.72 -6.53
C VAL A 172 -0.03 12.66 -7.67
N ASP A 173 -0.02 11.57 -8.45
CA ASP A 173 -1.04 11.34 -9.47
C ASP A 173 -2.28 10.69 -8.83
N VAL A 174 -3.37 11.44 -8.77
CA VAL A 174 -4.68 10.98 -8.28
C VAL A 174 -5.68 10.76 -9.41
N ASN A 175 -5.27 10.91 -10.68
CA ASN A 175 -6.18 10.74 -11.80
C ASN A 175 -6.65 9.28 -11.90
N TYR A 176 -7.96 9.07 -11.77
CA TYR A 176 -8.54 7.73 -11.80
C TYR A 176 -8.30 7.02 -13.15
N THR A 177 -8.39 7.75 -14.25
CA THR A 177 -8.12 7.19 -15.59
C THR A 177 -6.66 6.78 -15.75
N SER A 178 -5.72 7.57 -15.22
CA SER A 178 -4.30 7.18 -15.17
C SER A 178 -4.12 5.89 -14.38
N LEU A 179 -4.75 5.78 -13.20
CA LEU A 179 -4.71 4.59 -12.36
C LEU A 179 -5.23 3.34 -13.09
N ILE A 180 -6.41 3.43 -13.73
CA ILE A 180 -6.98 2.32 -14.49
C ILE A 180 -6.12 1.96 -15.70
N THR A 181 -5.56 2.95 -16.39
CA THR A 181 -4.64 2.72 -17.51
C THR A 181 -3.37 1.99 -17.04
N TRP A 182 -2.85 2.38 -15.88
CA TRP A 182 -1.72 1.72 -15.25
C TRP A 182 -2.02 0.25 -14.95
N PHE A 183 -3.18 -0.04 -14.35
CA PHE A 183 -3.64 -1.41 -14.06
C PHE A 183 -3.90 -2.27 -15.30
N LYS A 184 -4.39 -1.67 -16.39
CA LYS A 184 -4.66 -2.38 -17.65
C LYS A 184 -3.41 -2.73 -18.44
N ASN A 185 -2.28 -2.09 -18.18
CA ASN A 185 -1.05 -2.39 -18.90
C ASN A 185 -0.49 -3.75 -18.41
N VAL A 186 -0.43 -4.71 -19.33
CA VAL A 186 0.04 -6.10 -19.13
C VAL A 186 1.43 -6.37 -19.75
N GLU A 187 2.16 -5.34 -20.14
CA GLU A 187 3.53 -5.49 -20.64
C GLU A 187 4.45 -6.03 -19.55
N ILE A 188 5.27 -7.03 -19.91
CA ILE A 188 6.24 -7.67 -19.01
C ILE A 188 7.63 -7.10 -19.29
N GLY A 189 8.47 -6.95 -18.25
CA GLY A 189 9.88 -6.52 -18.38
C GLY A 189 10.13 -5.02 -18.27
N LYS A 190 9.10 -4.22 -17.97
CA LYS A 190 9.25 -2.81 -17.55
C LYS A 190 9.29 -2.70 -16.03
N LYS A 191 9.89 -1.64 -15.48
CA LYS A 191 9.93 -1.33 -14.03
C LYS A 191 8.52 -1.35 -13.38
N SER A 192 7.49 -0.98 -14.13
CA SER A 192 6.09 -1.02 -13.69
C SER A 192 5.49 -2.44 -13.60
N SER A 193 6.12 -3.45 -14.22
CA SER A 193 5.65 -4.84 -14.19
C SER A 193 5.88 -5.50 -12.83
N ASP A 194 7.00 -5.17 -12.18
CA ASP A 194 7.35 -5.69 -10.84
C ASP A 194 6.38 -5.16 -9.77
N SER A 195 5.92 -3.90 -9.92
CA SER A 195 4.93 -3.28 -9.05
C SER A 195 3.50 -3.81 -9.26
N LYS A 196 3.20 -4.49 -10.38
CA LYS A 196 1.87 -5.00 -10.74
C LYS A 196 1.61 -6.45 -10.34
N PHE A 197 2.66 -7.18 -9.96
CA PHE A 197 2.56 -8.59 -9.57
C PHE A 197 1.62 -8.83 -8.35
N PHE A 198 1.21 -7.75 -7.69
CA PHE A 198 0.35 -7.76 -6.52
C PHE A 198 -1.17 -7.83 -6.80
N ILE A 199 -1.65 -7.45 -8.00
CA ILE A 199 -3.10 -7.20 -8.23
C ILE A 199 -3.70 -8.01 -9.39
N LEU A 200 -2.91 -8.49 -10.35
CA LEU A 200 -3.42 -9.16 -11.55
C LEU A 200 -3.49 -10.69 -11.39
N TYR A 201 -4.48 -11.22 -10.66
CA TYR A 201 -4.90 -12.61 -10.87
C TYR A 201 -6.34 -12.94 -10.40
N ILE A 202 -7.21 -11.96 -10.19
CA ILE A 202 -8.63 -12.22 -9.83
C ILE A 202 -9.55 -12.26 -11.06
N SER A 203 -9.13 -11.76 -12.23
CA SER A 203 -10.01 -11.64 -13.41
C SER A 203 -10.06 -12.87 -14.34
N ASN A 204 -9.32 -13.96 -14.06
CA ASN A 204 -9.24 -15.12 -14.95
C ASN A 204 -9.68 -16.46 -14.33
N ILE A 205 -10.25 -16.45 -13.12
CA ILE A 205 -10.76 -17.66 -12.48
C ILE A 205 -12.27 -17.87 -12.76
N SER A 206 -12.99 -16.90 -13.32
CA SER A 206 -14.44 -17.01 -13.58
C SER A 206 -14.85 -17.72 -14.88
N ASN A 207 -13.92 -18.33 -15.63
CA ASN A 207 -14.24 -19.08 -16.87
C ASN A 207 -13.71 -20.53 -16.83
N ARG A 208 -13.97 -21.24 -15.73
CA ARG A 208 -13.95 -22.72 -15.72
C ARG A 208 -15.19 -23.22 -14.99
N GLU A 209 -16.30 -23.28 -15.72
CA GLU A 209 -17.32 -24.32 -15.52
C GLU A 209 -16.88 -25.60 -16.22
#